data_AF-A0A3C1ERZ8-F1
#
_entry.id   AF-A0A3C1ERZ8-F1
#
_cell.length_a   1.000
_cell.length_b   1.000
_cell.length_c   1.000
_cell.angle_alpha   90.00
_cell.angle_beta   90.00
_cell.angle_gamma   90.00
#
_symmetry.space_group_name_H-M   'P 1'
#
loop_
_entity.id
_entity.type
_entity.pdbx_description
1 polymer ?
#
loop_
_entity_poly.entity_id
_entity_poly.type
_entity_poly.pdbx_seq_one_letter_code
_entity_poly.pdbx_strand_id
1 'polypeptide(L)'
;MASVAVAELASKVRTFCTPHPRRNLPIVSSRRRAENQFSRAFQRAFVASQKSQGVGGHEFEANGYGIADFVWAAFATTRSLTVSRTSEPFLGKTKLMAFEMKLNDWSRAIQQAYRYTYFADQSIVVLPTTAAKVARRQLALLREMRVGLWGFDKCNGQIVKYFTPRTHCPRNPAARDRALDLLCRRFDLCRPPKDL
;
A
#
# COMPACT_ATOMS: atom_id res chain seq x y z
N MET A 1 30.77 -9.72 12.85
CA MET A 1 29.81 -9.10 11.92
C MET A 1 28.51 -9.89 11.99
N ALA A 2 27.43 -9.35 12.55
CA ALA A 2 26.13 -10.01 12.54
C ALA A 2 25.32 -9.50 11.34
N SER A 3 25.26 -10.30 10.28
CA SER A 3 24.35 -10.10 9.15
C SER A 3 23.01 -10.71 9.52
N VAL A 4 21.94 -9.92 9.60
CA VAL A 4 20.59 -10.47 9.69
C VAL A 4 20.28 -11.09 8.33
N ALA A 5 20.25 -12.42 8.27
CA ALA A 5 19.79 -13.12 7.08
C ALA A 5 18.33 -12.73 6.85
N VAL A 6 18.05 -12.03 5.75
CA VAL A 6 16.68 -11.74 5.27
C VAL A 6 15.98 -13.02 4.74
N ALA A 7 16.50 -14.19 5.10
CA ALA A 7 16.11 -15.49 4.58
C ALA A 7 14.74 -15.99 5.08
N GLU A 8 14.03 -15.25 5.93
CA GLU A 8 12.78 -15.76 6.54
C GLU A 8 11.67 -14.70 6.75
N LEU A 9 11.67 -13.61 5.98
CA LEU A 9 10.56 -12.65 6.03
C LEU A 9 9.39 -13.11 5.16
N ALA A 10 8.62 -14.07 5.68
CA ALA A 10 7.29 -14.36 5.15
C ALA A 10 6.48 -13.06 4.99
N SER A 11 5.69 -12.97 3.92
CA SER A 11 4.81 -11.82 3.65
C SER A 11 3.94 -11.52 4.87
N LYS A 12 4.08 -10.31 5.45
CA LYS A 12 3.36 -9.91 6.68
C LYS A 12 2.60 -8.61 6.45
N VAL A 13 1.42 -8.49 7.08
CA VAL A 13 0.62 -7.26 7.05
C VAL A 13 0.23 -6.88 8.48
N ARG A 14 0.34 -5.59 8.84
CA ARG A 14 0.01 -5.03 10.16
C ARG A 14 -0.89 -3.80 10.00
N THR A 15 -1.75 -3.53 10.98
CA THR A 15 -2.62 -2.34 11.01
C THR A 15 -1.92 -1.16 11.66
N PHE A 16 -1.77 -0.02 10.99
CA PHE A 16 -1.26 1.21 11.60
C PHE A 16 -2.38 1.91 12.38
N CYS A 17 -2.50 1.60 13.68
CA CYS A 17 -3.47 2.28 14.54
C CYS A 17 -3.05 3.73 14.78
N THR A 18 -3.52 4.66 13.95
CA THR A 18 -3.58 6.08 14.31
C THR A 18 -4.72 6.30 15.31
N PRO A 19 -4.53 7.06 16.41
CA PRO A 19 -5.61 7.39 17.33
C PRO A 19 -6.67 8.19 16.58
N HIS A 20 -7.77 7.53 16.23
CA HIS A 20 -8.82 8.18 15.48
C HIS A 20 -9.93 8.61 16.45
N PRO A 21 -10.47 9.85 16.35
CA PRO A 21 -11.70 10.25 17.07
C PRO A 21 -12.93 9.38 16.76
N ARG A 22 -12.80 8.37 15.88
CA ARG A 22 -13.82 7.40 15.42
C ARG A 22 -14.30 6.44 16.50
N ARG A 23 -13.59 6.31 17.64
CA ARG A 23 -14.05 5.49 18.79
C ARG A 23 -15.21 6.13 19.56
N ASN A 24 -15.52 7.40 19.30
CA ASN A 24 -16.53 8.17 20.02
C ASN A 24 -17.84 8.39 19.23
N LEU A 25 -18.07 7.69 18.11
CA LEU A 25 -19.25 7.88 17.25
C LEU A 25 -20.13 6.62 17.16
N PRO A 26 -21.46 6.77 17.07
CA PRO A 26 -22.40 5.65 17.02
C PRO A 26 -22.20 4.75 15.78
N ILE A 27 -22.62 3.49 15.94
CA ILE A 27 -22.41 2.37 15.02
C ILE A 27 -23.29 2.52 13.75
N VAL A 28 -23.00 3.49 12.89
CA VAL A 28 -23.63 3.58 11.56
C VAL A 28 -22.92 2.58 10.64
N SER A 29 -23.50 1.38 10.47
CA SER A 29 -22.69 0.15 10.38
C SER A 29 -22.75 -0.67 9.09
N SER A 30 -23.71 -0.50 8.18
CA SER A 30 -23.84 -1.42 7.03
C SER A 30 -22.85 -1.10 5.89
N ARG A 31 -22.89 0.13 5.35
CA ARG A 31 -22.01 0.56 4.26
C ARG A 31 -20.52 0.51 4.65
N ARG A 32 -20.21 0.91 5.89
CA ARG A 32 -18.85 0.85 6.44
C ARG A 32 -18.35 -0.59 6.60
N ARG A 33 -19.22 -1.53 6.99
CA ARG A 33 -18.89 -2.96 7.00
C ARG A 33 -18.61 -3.48 5.59
N ALA A 34 -19.40 -3.07 4.59
CA ALA A 34 -19.18 -3.47 3.20
C ALA A 34 -17.84 -2.95 2.65
N GLU A 35 -17.50 -1.69 2.89
CA GLU A 35 -16.19 -1.12 2.50
C GLU A 35 -15.03 -1.84 3.18
N ASN A 36 -15.09 -2.06 4.50
CA ASN A 36 -14.04 -2.80 5.21
C ASN A 36 -13.90 -4.23 4.69
N GLN A 37 -15.02 -4.94 4.47
CA GLN A 37 -14.98 -6.30 3.90
C GLN A 37 -14.40 -6.32 2.48
N PHE A 38 -14.72 -5.33 1.65
CA PHE A 38 -14.15 -5.20 0.30
C PHE A 38 -12.64 -4.97 0.37
N SER A 39 -12.19 -4.01 1.19
CA SER A 39 -10.79 -3.71 1.42
C SER A 39 -10.00 -4.93 1.91
N ARG A 40 -10.53 -5.65 2.91
CA ARG A 40 -9.91 -6.86 3.46
C ARG A 40 -9.83 -8.00 2.44
N ALA A 41 -10.87 -8.19 1.64
CA ALA A 41 -10.88 -9.21 0.58
C ALA A 41 -9.85 -8.88 -0.51
N PHE A 42 -9.79 -7.62 -0.96
CA PHE A 42 -8.79 -7.18 -1.91
C PHE A 42 -7.37 -7.40 -1.40
N GLN A 43 -7.09 -6.98 -0.15
CA GLN A 43 -5.77 -7.14 0.46
C GLN A 43 -5.31 -8.61 0.48
N ARG A 44 -6.18 -9.53 0.88
CA ARG A 44 -5.86 -10.97 0.87
C ARG A 44 -5.55 -11.47 -0.53
N ALA A 45 -6.40 -11.15 -1.51
CA ALA A 45 -6.18 -11.54 -2.91
C ALA A 45 -4.89 -10.93 -3.47
N PHE A 46 -4.62 -9.67 -3.16
CA PHE A 46 -3.41 -8.97 -3.58
C PHE A 46 -2.16 -9.63 -3.01
N VAL A 47 -2.09 -9.83 -1.69
CA VAL A 47 -0.92 -10.44 -1.03
C VAL A 47 -0.70 -11.87 -1.54
N ALA A 48 -1.75 -12.66 -1.69
CA ALA A 48 -1.67 -14.02 -2.23
C ALA A 48 -1.17 -14.03 -3.69
N SER A 49 -1.43 -12.97 -4.47
CA SER A 49 -0.95 -12.84 -5.85
C SER A 49 0.49 -12.33 -5.98
N GLN A 50 1.12 -11.85 -4.90
CA GLN A 50 2.48 -11.32 -4.96
C GLN A 50 3.52 -12.43 -5.08
N LYS A 51 4.39 -12.32 -6.09
CA LYS A 51 5.55 -13.23 -6.28
C LYS A 51 6.73 -12.87 -5.37
N SER A 52 6.86 -11.59 -5.03
CA SER A 52 7.91 -11.09 -4.14
C SER A 52 7.39 -10.99 -2.72
N GLN A 53 8.25 -11.30 -1.76
CA GLN A 53 7.98 -11.03 -0.35
C GLN A 53 7.90 -9.52 -0.11
N GLY A 54 7.21 -9.15 0.96
CA GLY A 54 7.04 -7.77 1.33
C GLY A 54 6.30 -7.59 2.64
N VAL A 55 6.13 -6.33 3.01
CA VAL A 55 5.35 -5.96 4.19
C VAL A 55 4.28 -4.95 3.84
N GLY A 56 3.12 -5.08 4.48
CA GLY A 56 1.97 -4.21 4.25
C GLY A 56 1.43 -3.52 5.48
N GLY A 57 0.86 -2.33 5.28
CA GLY A 57 0.25 -1.52 6.33
C GLY A 57 -1.20 -1.17 6.03
N HIS A 58 -2.12 -1.30 6.99
CA HIS A 58 -3.46 -0.70 6.89
C HIS A 58 -3.51 0.68 7.52
N GLU A 59 -4.39 1.55 7.03
CA GLU A 59 -4.59 2.90 7.59
C GLU A 59 -3.24 3.63 7.75
N PHE A 60 -2.43 3.57 6.71
CA PHE A 60 -1.06 4.06 6.75
C PHE A 60 -1.05 5.57 6.56
N GLU A 61 -0.73 6.28 7.64
CA GLU A 61 -0.55 7.72 7.60
C GLU A 61 0.86 8.08 7.13
N ALA A 62 0.94 8.77 5.99
CA ALA A 62 2.13 9.46 5.56
C ALA A 62 1.95 10.95 5.88
N ASN A 63 2.71 11.48 6.85
CA ASN A 63 2.59 12.86 7.34
C ASN A 63 2.42 13.88 6.21
N GLY A 64 1.26 14.55 6.16
CA GLY A 64 0.90 15.55 5.14
C GLY A 64 0.26 14.99 3.86
N TYR A 65 0.35 13.70 3.58
CA TYR A 65 -0.12 13.07 2.34
C TYR A 65 -1.39 12.22 2.50
N GLY A 66 -1.92 12.15 3.72
CA GLY A 66 -3.19 11.46 4.02
C GLY A 66 -2.97 10.05 4.56
N ILE A 67 -4.07 9.31 4.69
CA ILE A 67 -4.11 7.97 5.28
C ILE A 67 -4.51 6.99 4.18
N ALA A 68 -3.54 6.22 3.68
CA ALA A 68 -3.81 5.19 2.69
C ALA A 68 -4.50 3.98 3.34
N ASP A 69 -5.56 3.47 2.71
CA ASP A 69 -6.28 2.28 3.21
C ASP A 69 -5.35 1.06 3.30
N PHE A 70 -4.42 0.93 2.35
CA PHE A 70 -3.40 -0.10 2.35
C PHE A 70 -2.12 0.37 1.65
N VAL A 71 -0.97 -0.01 2.19
CA VAL A 71 0.33 0.10 1.53
C VAL A 71 1.02 -1.25 1.48
N TRP A 72 1.86 -1.47 0.47
CA TRP A 72 2.67 -2.66 0.30
C TRP A 72 4.08 -2.29 -0.15
N ALA A 73 5.08 -2.65 0.65
CA ALA A 73 6.49 -2.55 0.32
C ALA A 73 6.98 -3.93 -0.14
N ALA A 74 7.15 -4.10 -1.45
CA ALA A 74 7.70 -5.31 -2.03
C ALA A 74 9.23 -5.24 -2.00
N PHE A 75 9.86 -6.28 -1.46
CA PHE A 75 11.32 -6.40 -1.42
C PHE A 75 11.82 -6.96 -2.75
N ALA A 76 12.86 -6.36 -3.32
CA ALA A 76 13.54 -6.95 -4.46
C ALA A 76 14.08 -8.32 -4.06
N THR A 77 13.67 -9.36 -4.78
CA THR A 77 14.12 -10.72 -4.56
C THR A 77 15.61 -10.79 -4.91
N THR A 78 16.49 -10.58 -3.95
CA THR A 78 17.89 -10.95 -4.08
C THR A 78 18.43 -11.30 -2.70
N ARG A 79 19.04 -12.48 -2.61
CA ARG A 79 19.75 -13.11 -1.46
C ARG A 79 20.79 -12.22 -0.74
N SER A 80 20.86 -10.93 -1.05
CA SER A 80 21.83 -9.97 -0.55
C SER A 80 21.14 -8.67 -0.13
N LEU A 81 20.04 -8.78 0.64
CA LEU A 81 19.71 -7.73 1.59
C LEU A 81 20.70 -7.87 2.76
N THR A 82 21.95 -7.48 2.52
CA THR A 82 22.83 -7.12 3.63
C THR A 82 22.24 -5.84 4.18
N VAL A 83 21.41 -5.97 5.23
CA VAL A 83 20.98 -4.84 6.04
C VAL A 83 22.25 -4.29 6.68
N SER A 84 22.97 -3.44 5.94
CA SER A 84 23.95 -2.56 6.55
C SER A 84 23.20 -1.73 7.58
N ARG A 85 23.87 -1.37 8.68
CA ARG A 85 23.27 -0.59 9.79
C ARG A 85 22.69 0.76 9.32
N THR A 86 22.92 1.13 8.07
CA THR A 86 22.31 2.24 7.33
C THR A 86 21.15 1.72 6.47
N SER A 87 19.96 2.32 6.62
CA SER A 87 18.74 1.98 5.88
C SER A 87 18.82 2.21 4.36
N GLU A 88 19.85 2.91 3.90
CA GLU A 88 20.10 3.36 2.52
C GLU A 88 19.95 2.26 1.43
N PRO A 89 20.57 1.06 1.51
CA PRO A 89 20.53 0.10 0.41
C PRO A 89 19.17 -0.62 0.29
N PHE A 90 18.45 -0.73 1.42
CA PHE A 90 17.14 -1.37 1.52
C PHE A 90 16.05 -0.48 0.90
N LEU A 91 16.14 0.83 1.13
CA LEU A 91 15.20 1.84 0.63
C LEU A 91 15.23 1.96 -0.90
N GLY A 92 16.39 1.85 -1.53
CA GLY A 92 16.54 2.06 -2.98
C GLY A 92 15.94 0.97 -3.87
N LYS A 93 15.85 -0.28 -3.38
CA LYS A 93 15.34 -1.44 -4.16
C LYS A 93 13.93 -1.90 -3.77
N THR A 94 13.34 -1.28 -2.75
CA THR A 94 11.99 -1.60 -2.30
C THR A 94 10.96 -0.85 -3.15
N LYS A 95 9.94 -1.54 -3.62
CA LYS A 95 8.83 -0.91 -4.35
C LYS A 95 7.67 -0.66 -3.40
N LEU A 96 7.34 0.61 -3.17
CA LEU A 96 6.23 1.03 -2.33
C LEU A 96 4.97 1.31 -3.16
N MET A 97 3.93 0.54 -2.89
CA MET A 97 2.61 0.71 -3.49
C MET A 97 1.63 1.23 -2.44
N ALA A 98 0.79 2.19 -2.80
CA ALA A 98 -0.31 2.69 -1.99
C ALA A 98 -1.65 2.47 -2.70
N PHE A 99 -2.67 2.10 -1.92
CA PHE A 99 -3.99 1.75 -2.41
C PHE A 99 -5.06 2.54 -1.66
N GLU A 100 -5.99 3.12 -2.43
CA GLU A 100 -7.25 3.66 -1.93
C GLU A 100 -8.40 2.77 -2.42
N MET A 101 -9.22 2.26 -1.50
CA MET A 101 -10.32 1.34 -1.82
C MET A 101 -11.67 2.03 -1.59
N LYS A 102 -12.52 2.06 -2.63
CA LYS A 102 -13.90 2.58 -2.51
C LYS A 102 -14.89 1.63 -3.18
N LEU A 103 -16.12 1.61 -2.69
CA LEU A 103 -17.19 0.86 -3.38
C LEU A 103 -17.68 1.60 -4.63
N ASN A 104 -17.90 2.91 -4.55
CA ASN A 104 -18.51 3.68 -5.65
C ASN A 104 -17.90 5.08 -5.89
N ASP A 105 -17.37 5.75 -4.85
CA ASP A 105 -16.95 7.15 -4.91
C ASP A 105 -15.54 7.31 -5.53
N TRP A 106 -15.44 6.96 -6.81
CA TRP A 106 -14.19 6.91 -7.55
C TRP A 106 -13.53 8.29 -7.71
N SER A 107 -14.31 9.37 -7.80
CA SER A 107 -13.78 10.73 -7.94
C SER A 107 -12.99 11.16 -6.70
N ARG A 108 -13.55 10.93 -5.49
CA ARG A 108 -12.80 11.18 -4.25
C ARG A 108 -11.62 10.24 -4.09
N ALA A 109 -11.78 8.96 -4.44
CA ALA A 109 -10.69 7.99 -4.35
C ALA A 109 -9.47 8.43 -5.18
N ILE A 110 -9.70 9.00 -6.36
CA ILE A 110 -8.66 9.56 -7.22
C ILE A 110 -7.90 10.70 -6.54
N GLN A 111 -8.60 11.65 -5.92
CA GLN A 111 -7.96 12.77 -5.23
C GLN A 111 -7.09 12.28 -4.06
N GLN A 112 -7.58 11.31 -3.30
CA GLN A 112 -6.83 10.68 -2.21
C GLN A 112 -5.59 9.96 -2.75
N ALA A 113 -5.76 9.09 -3.75
CA ALA A 113 -4.68 8.36 -4.37
C ALA A 113 -3.64 9.28 -5.02
N TYR A 114 -4.04 10.41 -5.59
CA TYR A 114 -3.10 11.41 -6.12
C TYR A 114 -2.13 11.89 -5.05
N ARG A 115 -2.61 12.15 -3.82
CA ARG A 115 -1.74 12.55 -2.70
C ARG A 115 -0.72 11.47 -2.37
N TYR A 116 -1.06 10.20 -2.53
CA TYR A 116 -0.13 9.10 -2.26
C TYR A 116 1.01 9.01 -3.29
N THR A 117 0.87 9.62 -4.48
CA THR A 117 1.96 9.71 -5.47
C THR A 117 3.17 10.51 -4.94
N TYR A 118 3.01 11.25 -3.84
CA TYR A 118 4.11 11.94 -3.19
C TYR A 118 5.03 11.03 -2.40
N PHE A 119 4.56 9.88 -1.90
CA PHE A 119 5.39 8.98 -1.11
C PHE A 119 5.47 7.55 -1.69
N ALA A 120 4.54 7.14 -2.55
CA ALA A 120 4.51 5.81 -3.14
C ALA A 120 5.07 5.81 -4.57
N ASP A 121 5.78 4.75 -4.94
CA ASP A 121 6.26 4.52 -6.31
C ASP A 121 5.09 4.21 -7.26
N GLN A 122 4.00 3.65 -6.71
CA GLN A 122 2.72 3.48 -7.40
C GLN A 122 1.56 3.78 -6.46
N SER A 123 0.64 4.63 -6.88
CA SER A 123 -0.63 4.87 -6.20
C SER A 123 -1.79 4.36 -7.04
N ILE A 124 -2.69 3.60 -6.44
CA ILE A 124 -3.73 2.84 -7.15
C ILE A 124 -5.09 3.03 -6.46
N VAL A 125 -6.09 3.39 -7.24
CA VAL A 125 -7.51 3.29 -6.85
C VAL A 125 -8.01 1.89 -7.16
N VAL A 126 -8.65 1.25 -6.17
CA VAL A 126 -9.29 -0.06 -6.33
C VAL A 126 -10.79 0.07 -6.09
N LEU A 127 -11.57 -0.41 -7.05
CA LEU A 127 -13.03 -0.36 -7.04
C LEU A 127 -13.62 -1.73 -7.36
N PRO A 128 -14.87 -2.03 -6.97
CA PRO A 128 -15.64 -3.12 -7.56
C PRO A 128 -15.58 -3.04 -9.08
N THR A 129 -15.51 -4.19 -9.76
CA THR A 129 -15.33 -4.24 -11.22
C THR A 129 -16.37 -3.40 -11.99
N THR A 130 -17.61 -3.31 -11.48
CA THR A 130 -18.67 -2.47 -12.05
C THR A 130 -18.36 -0.97 -11.94
N ALA A 131 -17.97 -0.49 -10.75
CA ALA A 131 -17.56 0.90 -10.54
C ALA A 131 -16.26 1.25 -11.28
N ALA A 132 -15.32 0.31 -11.36
CA ALA A 132 -14.08 0.47 -12.11
C ALA A 132 -14.33 0.68 -13.61
N LYS A 133 -15.32 0.00 -14.20
CA LYS A 133 -15.72 0.21 -15.61
C LYS A 133 -16.21 1.64 -15.87
N VAL A 134 -16.87 2.27 -14.89
CA VAL A 134 -17.30 3.67 -14.99
C VAL A 134 -16.09 4.59 -14.90
N ALA A 135 -15.24 4.42 -13.88
CA ALA A 135 -14.02 5.22 -13.70
C ALA A 135 -13.04 5.11 -14.88
N ARG A 136 -13.06 3.98 -15.62
CA ARG A 136 -12.26 3.76 -16.82
C ARG A 136 -12.49 4.81 -17.92
N ARG A 137 -13.65 5.48 -17.94
CA ARG A 137 -13.92 6.58 -18.86
C ARG A 137 -12.99 7.78 -18.65
N GLN A 138 -12.38 7.90 -17.46
CA GLN A 138 -11.45 8.96 -17.07
C GLN A 138 -9.97 8.50 -17.10
N LEU A 139 -9.64 7.50 -17.93
CA LEU A 139 -8.28 6.96 -18.01
C LEU A 139 -7.21 7.99 -18.41
N ALA A 140 -7.55 9.00 -19.22
CA ALA A 140 -6.61 10.07 -19.57
C ALA A 140 -6.19 10.87 -18.33
N LEU A 141 -7.17 11.33 -17.55
CA LEU A 141 -6.96 12.03 -16.28
C LEU A 141 -6.15 11.18 -15.29
N LEU A 142 -6.49 9.91 -15.12
CA LEU A 142 -5.74 8.97 -14.27
C LEU A 142 -4.26 8.85 -14.67
N ARG A 143 -3.97 8.81 -15.98
CA ARG A 143 -2.59 8.77 -16.50
C ARG A 143 -1.83 10.06 -16.19
N GLU A 144 -2.45 11.22 -16.41
CA GLU A 144 -1.88 12.53 -16.10
C GLU A 144 -1.52 12.66 -14.62
N MET A 145 -2.43 12.23 -13.75
CA MET A 145 -2.22 12.22 -12.30
C MET A 145 -1.26 11.12 -11.82
N ARG A 146 -0.86 10.17 -12.68
CA ARG A 146 -0.07 8.98 -12.33
C ARG A 146 -0.75 8.10 -11.28
N VAL A 147 -2.08 8.00 -11.33
CA VAL A 147 -2.90 7.19 -10.44
C VAL A 147 -3.42 5.96 -11.20
N GLY A 148 -3.15 4.77 -10.69
CA GLY A 148 -3.64 3.51 -11.24
C GLY A 148 -5.13 3.31 -10.97
N LEU A 149 -5.76 2.49 -11.82
CA LEU A 149 -7.14 2.06 -11.66
C LEU A 149 -7.24 0.56 -11.80
N TRP A 150 -7.58 -0.11 -10.70
CA TRP A 150 -7.81 -1.55 -10.65
C TRP A 150 -9.27 -1.85 -10.30
N GLY A 151 -9.84 -2.85 -10.96
CA GLY A 151 -11.08 -3.49 -10.57
C GLY A 151 -10.80 -4.69 -9.69
N PHE A 152 -11.64 -4.92 -8.68
CA PHE A 152 -11.61 -6.11 -7.86
C PHE A 152 -13.00 -6.74 -7.78
N ASP A 153 -13.05 -8.04 -8.07
CA ASP A 153 -14.23 -8.86 -7.85
C ASP A 153 -14.06 -9.67 -6.55
N LYS A 154 -14.86 -9.31 -5.55
CA LYS A 154 -14.81 -9.94 -4.23
C LYS A 154 -15.29 -11.40 -4.26
N CYS A 155 -16.13 -11.79 -5.23
CA CYS A 155 -16.75 -13.11 -5.28
C CYS A 155 -15.75 -14.19 -5.69
N ASN A 156 -14.86 -13.89 -6.65
CA ASN A 156 -13.86 -14.82 -7.16
C ASN A 156 -12.41 -14.39 -6.84
N GLY A 157 -12.22 -13.24 -6.19
CA GLY A 157 -10.90 -12.72 -5.84
C GLY A 157 -10.11 -12.14 -7.02
N GLN A 158 -10.73 -11.95 -8.20
CA GLN A 158 -10.04 -11.50 -9.39
C GLN A 158 -9.69 -10.01 -9.32
N ILE A 159 -8.44 -9.67 -9.66
CA ILE A 159 -7.96 -8.30 -9.78
C ILE A 159 -7.73 -7.99 -11.28
N VAL A 160 -8.45 -6.99 -11.80
CA VAL A 160 -8.35 -6.52 -13.19
C VAL A 160 -7.63 -5.18 -13.22
N LYS A 161 -6.47 -5.10 -13.88
CA LYS A 161 -5.66 -3.88 -13.93
C LYS A 161 -5.98 -3.07 -15.19
N TYR A 162 -6.90 -2.12 -15.12
CA TYR A 162 -7.22 -1.26 -16.26
C TYR A 162 -6.08 -0.30 -16.59
N PHE A 163 -5.42 0.23 -15.57
CA PHE A 163 -4.20 1.03 -15.70
C PHE A 163 -3.34 0.87 -14.45
N THR A 164 -2.04 0.67 -14.66
CA THR A 164 -1.03 0.71 -13.60
C THR A 164 0.03 1.72 -14.04
N PRO A 165 0.30 2.79 -13.27
CA PRO A 165 1.34 3.74 -13.61
C PRO A 165 2.68 3.00 -13.65
N ARG A 166 3.58 3.39 -14.57
CA ARG A 166 4.96 2.90 -14.54
C ARG A 166 5.57 3.28 -13.19
N THR A 167 6.44 2.43 -12.65
CA THR A 167 7.19 2.77 -11.44
C THR A 167 8.00 4.03 -11.73
N HIS A 168 7.74 5.10 -10.99
CA HIS A 168 8.48 6.35 -11.07
C HIS A 168 9.00 6.73 -9.69
N CYS A 169 10.00 7.61 -9.64
CA CYS A 169 10.33 8.26 -8.38
C CYS A 169 9.06 8.94 -7.82
N PRO A 170 8.76 8.75 -6.53
CA PRO A 170 7.67 9.47 -5.87
C PRO A 170 7.89 10.98 -6.04
N ARG A 171 6.81 11.77 -5.99
CA ARG A 171 6.95 13.23 -6.13
C ARG A 171 7.78 13.85 -5.01
N ASN A 172 7.86 13.20 -3.85
CA ASN A 172 8.74 13.58 -2.75
C ASN A 172 9.53 12.35 -2.25
N PRO A 173 10.80 12.18 -2.70
CA PRO A 173 11.66 11.09 -2.25
C PRO A 173 11.80 11.01 -0.71
N ALA A 174 11.97 12.14 -0.03
CA ALA A 174 12.07 12.16 1.44
C ALA A 174 10.76 11.73 2.14
N ALA A 175 9.60 11.89 1.50
CA ALA A 175 8.34 11.35 2.02
C ALA A 175 8.27 9.83 1.87
N ARG A 176 8.79 9.28 0.77
CA ARG A 176 8.91 7.84 0.55
C ARG A 176 9.87 7.21 1.55
N ASP A 177 11.03 7.80 1.78
CA ASP A 177 12.01 7.24 2.71
C ASP A 177 11.44 7.20 4.13
N ARG A 178 10.77 8.28 4.56
CA ARG A 178 10.01 8.28 5.82
C ARG A 178 8.92 7.21 5.87
N ALA A 179 8.19 7.01 4.77
CA ALA A 179 7.14 5.99 4.72
C ALA A 179 7.71 4.56 4.88
N LEU A 180 8.82 4.27 4.20
CA LEU A 180 9.52 3.01 4.33
C LEU A 180 10.14 2.82 5.72
N ASP A 181 10.72 3.87 6.30
CA ASP A 181 11.23 3.83 7.69
C ASP A 181 10.12 3.49 8.70
N LEU A 182 8.92 4.06 8.53
CA LEU A 182 7.77 3.73 9.37
C LEU A 182 7.36 2.26 9.23
N LEU A 183 7.35 1.72 8.01
CA LEU A 183 7.12 0.30 7.77
C LEU A 183 8.21 -0.55 8.43
N CYS A 184 9.48 -0.23 8.22
CA CYS A 184 10.61 -0.93 8.82
C CYS A 184 10.55 -0.98 10.34
N ARG A 185 10.31 0.15 10.99
CA ARG A 185 10.15 0.24 12.45
C ARG A 185 8.97 -0.59 12.94
N ARG A 186 7.85 -0.57 12.21
CA ARG A 186 6.64 -1.31 12.61
C ARG A 186 6.82 -2.83 12.55
N PHE A 187 7.66 -3.31 11.65
CA PHE A 187 7.93 -4.72 11.45
C PHE A 187 9.26 -5.17 12.08
N ASP A 188 9.92 -4.29 12.84
CA ASP A 188 11.23 -4.49 13.45
C ASP A 188 12.31 -4.93 12.44
N LEU A 189 12.18 -4.54 11.16
CA LEU A 189 13.07 -4.98 10.07
C LEU A 189 14.48 -4.37 10.15
N CYS A 190 14.64 -3.30 10.92
CA CYS A 190 15.92 -2.60 11.10
C CYS A 190 16.51 -2.78 12.51
N ARG A 191 15.96 -3.66 13.36
CA ARG A 191 16.56 -3.98 14.66
C ARG A 191 17.44 -5.23 14.55
N PRO A 192 18.64 -5.25 15.16
CA PRO A 192 19.34 -6.51 15.36
C PRO A 192 18.49 -7.43 16.28
N PRO A 193 18.58 -8.76 16.12
CA PRO A 193 17.96 -9.69 17.06
C PRO A 193 18.43 -9.39 18.48
N LYS A 194 17.53 -9.53 19.46
CA LYS A 194 17.80 -9.20 20.86
C LYS A 194 18.72 -10.19 21.58
N ASP A 195 19.17 -11.23 20.89
CA ASP A 195 19.95 -12.32 21.49
C ASP A 195 21.32 -12.40 20.82
N LEU A 196 22.28 -11.69 21.42
CA LEU A 196 23.74 -11.92 21.34
C LEU A 196 24.33 -11.64 22.71
#